data_AF-A0A7S9ND42-F1
#
_entry.id   AF-A0A7S9ND42-F1
#
_cell.length_a   1.000
_cell.length_b   1.000
_cell.length_c   1.000
_cell.angle_alpha   90.00
_cell.angle_beta   90.00
_cell.angle_gamma   90.00
#
_symmetry.space_group_name_H-M   'P 1'
#
loop_
_entity.id
_entity.type
_entity.pdbx_description
1 polymer ?
#
loop_
_entity_poly.entity_id
_entity_poly.type
_entity_poly.pdbx_seq_one_letter_code
_entity_poly.pdbx_strand_id
1 'polypeptide(L)'
;MKVSYNSILTKQHYQKHTKSEGFANFLPNTPNINSINQTTTPKNDFVSSSAIDSLYQAKFTSQEGYGYSVDAKGFMGADFNKAAGLPQDFKIHKSTLDAIVLHNQKHPNFTNILMDTRKDNALFGEDSFANIDLADTIKQYYKIFDQISAGVISKGKEFYSNEDLAKMPKGYFSKDKKIDYSEYLMGRMSSDELDGLTDRSNEKITHIFRTAQDAEDAHRLWDDLSDINVEVNGNFLDFSPEVMTTEHTIPYMWVSSAGYDFKPDMSVYDNEQGYTKEQIFVAFLKNEQGLVLQGGTTRITDEALSVYRDKLILTKQDRSEIGIPKAYYDEILSGKKDLKDILARILKLRNLELKKDQTLEGLASKIMDVLKEFDERTKTREL
;
A
#
# COMPACT_ATOMS: atom_id res chain seq x y z
N MET A 1 -35.53 -15.76 4.73
CA MET A 1 -36.61 -15.19 5.58
C MET A 1 -35.99 -14.17 6.53
N LYS A 2 -36.77 -13.31 7.20
CA LYS A 2 -36.29 -12.10 7.89
C LYS A 2 -35.46 -12.35 9.18
N VAL A 3 -34.43 -11.51 9.35
CA VAL A 3 -33.99 -10.77 10.57
C VAL A 3 -34.40 -11.28 11.96
N SER A 4 -33.43 -11.38 12.88
CA SER A 4 -33.55 -10.72 14.20
C SER A 4 -32.20 -10.36 14.82
N TYR A 5 -32.02 -9.07 15.16
CA TYR A 5 -31.03 -8.57 16.12
C TYR A 5 -31.64 -8.59 17.54
N ASN A 6 -30.81 -8.35 18.57
CA ASN A 6 -31.16 -8.16 19.99
C ASN A 6 -31.66 -9.43 20.71
N SER A 7 -31.42 -9.67 22.01
CA SER A 7 -30.83 -8.85 23.11
C SER A 7 -30.03 -9.78 24.06
N ILE A 8 -29.36 -9.37 25.15
CA ILE A 8 -29.94 -8.88 26.42
C ILE A 8 -28.93 -7.99 27.16
N LEU A 9 -29.41 -6.84 27.64
CA LEU A 9 -28.75 -6.02 28.66
C LEU A 9 -28.88 -6.64 30.05
N THR A 10 -27.83 -6.58 30.86
CA THR A 10 -27.97 -6.48 32.33
C THR A 10 -27.07 -5.38 32.89
N LYS A 11 -27.61 -4.17 32.96
CA LYS A 11 -27.13 -3.15 33.90
C LYS A 11 -27.48 -3.60 35.32
N GLN A 12 -26.50 -3.78 36.20
CA GLN A 12 -26.69 -3.53 37.64
C GLN A 12 -25.36 -3.46 38.40
N HIS A 13 -25.24 -2.44 39.27
CA HIS A 13 -24.13 -2.15 40.20
C HIS A 13 -22.81 -1.69 39.50
N TYR A 14 -22.18 -0.58 39.85
CA TYR A 14 -22.18 0.14 41.14
C TYR A 14 -22.66 1.61 41.09
N GLN A 15 -23.11 2.10 42.25
CA GLN A 15 -23.45 3.51 42.49
C GLN A 15 -22.30 4.28 43.19
N LYS A 16 -22.36 5.61 43.03
CA LYS A 16 -21.57 6.69 43.67
C LYS A 16 -20.98 6.42 45.07
N HIS A 17 -19.74 6.86 45.28
CA HIS A 17 -19.15 7.50 46.49
C HIS A 17 -17.65 7.80 46.19
N THR A 18 -16.98 8.92 46.55
CA THR A 18 -17.36 10.24 47.10
C THR A 18 -16.33 11.32 46.65
N LYS A 19 -16.37 12.57 47.15
CA LYS A 19 -15.28 13.59 47.00
C LYS A 19 -14.11 13.34 47.97
N SER A 20 -12.89 13.74 47.59
CA SER A 20 -11.89 14.30 48.53
C SER A 20 -10.95 15.27 47.80
N GLU A 21 -10.64 16.40 48.44
CA GLU A 21 -9.72 17.42 47.94
C GLU A 21 -8.27 17.13 48.34
N GLY A 22 -7.32 17.76 47.64
CA GLY A 22 -6.02 18.12 48.19
C GLY A 22 -4.84 17.24 47.80
N PHE A 23 -3.88 17.84 47.09
CA PHE A 23 -2.43 17.66 47.33
C PHE A 23 -1.67 18.89 46.79
N ALA A 24 -1.73 19.97 47.56
CA ALA A 24 -0.72 21.02 47.53
C ALA A 24 0.17 20.87 48.78
N ASN A 25 1.45 21.24 48.66
CA ASN A 25 2.45 21.27 49.74
C ASN A 25 2.95 19.92 50.28
N PHE A 26 4.02 19.41 49.66
CA PHE A 26 5.18 18.88 50.40
C PHE A 26 6.47 19.38 49.72
N LEU A 27 7.07 20.43 50.29
CA LEU A 27 8.40 20.95 49.95
C LEU A 27 9.45 20.30 50.88
N PRO A 28 10.75 20.35 50.55
CA PRO A 28 11.56 21.44 51.11
C PRO A 28 12.60 22.07 50.16
N ASN A 29 13.14 23.21 50.59
CA ASN A 29 14.03 24.10 49.84
C ASN A 29 15.53 23.77 49.95
N THR A 30 16.29 24.25 48.94
CA THR A 30 17.72 24.69 48.99
C THR A 30 18.85 23.63 49.15
N PRO A 31 20.12 23.91 48.75
CA PRO A 31 20.75 25.22 48.49
C PRO A 31 21.60 25.42 47.20
N ASN A 32 22.07 26.67 47.05
CA ASN A 32 23.01 27.22 46.06
C ASN A 32 24.22 26.35 45.67
N ILE A 33 24.58 26.40 44.38
CA ILE A 33 25.87 25.94 43.86
C ILE A 33 26.85 27.13 43.82
N ASN A 34 27.81 27.16 44.75
CA ASN A 34 28.98 28.04 44.73
C ASN A 34 30.21 27.23 45.14
N SER A 35 30.91 26.60 44.18
CA SER A 35 32.33 26.18 44.27
C SER A 35 32.77 25.35 43.05
N ILE A 36 33.40 25.96 42.04
CA ILE A 36 34.40 25.29 41.19
C ILE A 36 35.52 26.29 40.87
N ASN A 37 36.76 25.94 41.21
CA ASN A 37 37.96 26.71 40.86
C ASN A 37 38.48 26.36 39.46
N GLN A 38 39.22 27.29 38.84
CA GLN A 38 39.83 27.11 37.51
C GLN A 38 40.76 25.88 37.43
N THR A 39 40.82 25.22 36.26
CA THR A 39 42.08 25.13 35.47
C THR A 39 41.88 24.49 34.07
N THR A 40 42.81 24.84 33.16
CA THR A 40 43.05 24.30 31.80
C THR A 40 41.95 24.47 30.74
N THR A 41 42.16 25.42 29.84
CA THR A 41 41.54 25.48 28.50
C THR A 41 42.38 24.73 27.46
N PRO A 42 41.84 23.69 26.79
CA PRO A 42 42.41 23.22 25.52
C PRO A 42 42.23 24.30 24.45
N LYS A 43 43.23 24.47 23.56
CA LYS A 43 43.03 25.23 22.33
C LYS A 43 42.12 24.42 21.40
N ASN A 44 40.87 24.80 21.28
CA ASN A 44 40.10 24.46 20.09
C ASN A 44 40.55 25.38 18.97
N ASP A 45 40.98 24.80 17.85
CA ASP A 45 41.13 25.54 16.61
C ASP A 45 39.76 26.13 16.24
N PHE A 46 39.69 27.46 16.19
CA PHE A 46 38.47 28.17 15.86
C PHE A 46 38.12 27.92 14.40
N VAL A 47 37.23 26.94 14.16
CA VAL A 47 36.41 26.94 12.94
C VAL A 47 35.71 28.30 12.91
N SER A 48 35.99 29.09 11.88
CA SER A 48 35.47 30.46 11.78
C SER A 48 33.96 30.46 11.97
N SER A 49 33.43 31.44 12.69
CA SER A 49 31.98 31.57 12.88
C SER A 49 31.26 31.57 11.53
N SER A 50 31.83 32.17 10.47
CA SER A 50 31.26 32.12 9.12
C SER A 50 31.10 30.70 8.53
N ALA A 51 31.96 29.73 8.90
CA ALA A 51 31.86 28.35 8.44
C ALA A 51 30.87 27.53 9.29
N ILE A 52 30.79 27.82 10.60
CA ILE A 52 29.74 27.29 11.48
C ILE A 52 28.38 27.85 11.04
N ASP A 53 28.26 29.17 10.88
CA ASP A 53 27.06 29.86 10.42
C ASP A 53 26.67 29.42 9.00
N SER A 54 27.61 29.06 8.12
CA SER A 54 27.29 28.47 6.82
C SER A 54 26.79 27.03 6.93
N LEU A 55 27.32 26.22 7.85
CA LEU A 55 26.83 24.85 8.09
C LEU A 55 25.49 24.83 8.86
N TYR A 56 25.28 25.78 9.76
CA TYR A 56 24.03 25.98 10.49
C TYR A 56 22.98 26.57 9.55
N GLN A 57 23.28 27.63 8.78
CA GLN A 57 22.34 28.11 7.77
C GLN A 57 22.07 27.03 6.72
N ALA A 58 23.05 26.29 6.20
CA ALA A 58 22.76 25.19 5.26
C ALA A 58 21.83 24.10 5.84
N LYS A 59 21.91 23.83 7.16
CA LYS A 59 20.99 22.92 7.87
C LYS A 59 19.62 23.53 8.22
N PHE A 60 19.49 24.86 8.25
CA PHE A 60 18.25 25.56 8.60
C PHE A 60 17.62 26.34 7.44
N THR A 61 18.23 26.34 6.25
CA THR A 61 17.64 26.82 4.98
C THR A 61 16.92 25.72 4.21
N SER A 62 17.24 24.45 4.46
CA SER A 62 16.38 23.34 4.04
C SER A 62 15.16 23.28 4.94
N GLN A 63 13.97 23.41 4.36
CA GLN A 63 12.79 22.84 5.00
C GLN A 63 13.02 21.32 5.03
N GLU A 64 13.01 20.70 6.21
CA GLU A 64 13.16 19.24 6.30
C GLU A 64 11.78 18.57 6.24
N GLY A 65 11.66 17.53 5.42
CA GLY A 65 10.48 16.68 5.29
C GLY A 65 10.88 15.24 5.55
N TYR A 66 10.35 14.63 6.61
CA TYR A 66 10.61 13.22 6.96
C TYR A 66 12.10 12.85 7.08
N GLY A 67 12.96 13.80 7.49
CA GLY A 67 14.41 13.61 7.60
C GLY A 67 15.21 13.83 6.31
N TYR A 68 14.58 14.37 5.27
CA TYR A 68 15.21 14.70 3.99
C TYR A 68 15.04 16.19 3.65
N SER A 69 15.91 16.70 2.78
CA SER A 69 15.82 18.08 2.30
C SER A 69 14.57 18.31 1.42
N VAL A 70 14.02 19.52 1.51
CA VAL A 70 12.90 20.00 0.68
C VAL A 70 13.28 21.37 0.12
N ASP A 71 13.00 21.60 -1.17
CA ASP A 71 13.24 22.88 -1.83
C ASP A 71 12.18 23.94 -1.46
N ALA A 72 12.44 25.20 -1.82
CA ALA A 72 11.57 26.33 -1.48
C ALA A 72 10.16 26.27 -2.13
N LYS A 73 9.92 25.32 -3.05
CA LYS A 73 8.61 25.05 -3.66
C LYS A 73 7.93 23.81 -3.04
N GLY A 74 8.52 23.21 -2.01
CA GLY A 74 7.95 22.04 -1.31
C GLY A 74 8.29 20.69 -1.94
N PHE A 75 9.17 20.61 -2.94
CA PHE A 75 9.60 19.33 -3.52
C PHE A 75 10.76 18.70 -2.76
N MET A 76 10.69 17.39 -2.59
CA MET A 76 11.75 16.60 -1.95
C MET A 76 13.07 16.70 -2.74
N GLY A 77 14.19 16.70 -2.02
CA GLY A 77 15.53 16.87 -2.57
C GLY A 77 16.17 15.58 -3.10
N ALA A 78 17.38 15.74 -3.63
CA ALA A 78 18.15 14.65 -4.23
C ALA A 78 18.56 13.55 -3.22
N ASP A 79 18.57 13.85 -1.92
CA ASP A 79 18.78 12.90 -0.82
C ASP A 79 17.58 11.97 -0.64
N PHE A 80 16.35 12.50 -0.68
CA PHE A 80 15.13 11.67 -0.74
C PHE A 80 15.13 10.83 -2.02
N ASN A 81 15.38 11.43 -3.18
CA ASN A 81 15.39 10.71 -4.46
C ASN A 81 16.39 9.54 -4.44
N LYS A 82 17.58 9.74 -3.88
CA LYS A 82 18.58 8.68 -3.72
C LYS A 82 18.10 7.55 -2.79
N ALA A 83 17.46 7.87 -1.66
CA ALA A 83 16.92 6.86 -0.75
C ALA A 83 15.76 6.08 -1.39
N ALA A 84 14.89 6.79 -2.11
CA ALA A 84 13.74 6.25 -2.82
C ALA A 84 14.08 5.60 -4.18
N GLY A 85 15.35 5.59 -4.61
CA GLY A 85 15.75 5.02 -5.91
C GLY A 85 15.18 5.75 -7.14
N LEU A 86 14.77 7.01 -6.97
CA LEU A 86 14.24 7.88 -8.02
C LEU A 86 15.38 8.52 -8.85
N PRO A 87 15.11 9.00 -10.08
CA PRO A 87 16.01 9.88 -10.80
C PRO A 87 16.42 11.10 -9.96
N GLN A 88 17.66 11.56 -10.11
CA GLN A 88 18.21 12.64 -9.27
C GLN A 88 17.37 13.93 -9.33
N ASP A 89 16.82 14.23 -10.50
CA ASP A 89 16.00 15.40 -10.82
C ASP A 89 14.51 15.22 -10.51
N PHE A 90 14.07 14.01 -10.13
CA PHE A 90 12.64 13.68 -9.98
C PHE A 90 11.97 14.58 -8.94
N LYS A 91 10.79 15.10 -9.26
CA LYS A 91 10.06 16.06 -8.41
C LYS A 91 8.84 15.44 -7.76
N ILE A 92 9.00 14.88 -6.56
CA ILE A 92 7.85 14.54 -5.69
C ILE A 92 7.65 15.64 -4.65
N HIS A 93 6.42 16.15 -4.54
CA HIS A 93 6.06 17.21 -3.60
C HIS A 93 5.73 16.65 -2.23
N LYS A 94 6.12 17.35 -1.16
CA LYS A 94 5.92 16.90 0.23
C LYS A 94 4.45 16.61 0.55
N SER A 95 3.50 17.38 0.00
CA SER A 95 2.06 17.15 0.22
C SER A 95 1.57 15.80 -0.28
N THR A 96 2.22 15.19 -1.28
CA THR A 96 1.91 13.81 -1.72
C THR A 96 2.31 12.79 -0.65
N LEU A 97 3.44 13.01 0.03
CA LEU A 97 3.87 12.19 1.15
C LEU A 97 3.00 12.42 2.40
N ASP A 98 2.62 13.68 2.68
CA ASP A 98 1.67 14.02 3.75
C ASP A 98 0.32 13.32 3.53
N ALA A 99 -0.15 13.25 2.28
CA ALA A 99 -1.38 12.55 1.92
C ALA A 99 -1.28 11.02 2.09
N ILE A 100 -0.12 10.41 1.80
CA ILE A 100 0.13 8.97 2.05
C ILE A 100 0.03 8.70 3.55
N VAL A 101 0.72 9.48 4.37
CA VAL A 101 0.68 9.35 5.83
C VAL A 101 -0.74 9.55 6.35
N LEU A 102 -1.46 10.57 5.88
CA LEU A 102 -2.84 10.85 6.28
C LEU A 102 -3.79 9.70 5.92
N HIS A 103 -3.75 9.21 4.67
CA HIS A 103 -4.60 8.10 4.21
C HIS A 103 -4.32 6.81 4.99
N ASN A 104 -3.05 6.53 5.33
CA ASN A 104 -2.65 5.31 6.02
C ASN A 104 -2.79 5.37 7.55
N GLN A 105 -2.74 6.54 8.18
CA GLN A 105 -2.94 6.67 9.64
C GLN A 105 -4.38 7.00 10.03
N LYS A 106 -5.06 7.86 9.27
CA LYS A 106 -6.28 8.54 9.73
C LYS A 106 -7.53 8.24 8.90
N HIS A 107 -7.40 7.55 7.76
CA HIS A 107 -8.57 7.08 7.00
C HIS A 107 -8.66 5.54 7.06
N PRO A 108 -9.87 4.96 7.12
CA PRO A 108 -10.05 3.51 7.01
C PRO A 108 -9.80 3.07 5.56
N ASN A 109 -8.66 2.42 5.37
CA ASN A 109 -8.25 1.69 4.18
C ASN A 109 -8.24 0.18 4.51
N PHE A 110 -7.92 -0.67 3.52
CA PHE A 110 -7.89 -2.13 3.70
C PHE A 110 -6.99 -2.58 4.87
N THR A 111 -5.78 -2.01 4.97
CA THR A 111 -4.79 -2.27 6.03
C THR A 111 -5.38 -2.00 7.43
N ASN A 112 -5.91 -0.79 7.65
CA ASN A 112 -6.46 -0.38 8.94
C ASN A 112 -7.75 -1.11 9.33
N ILE A 113 -8.61 -1.43 8.35
CA ILE A 113 -9.85 -2.20 8.57
C ILE A 113 -9.54 -3.62 9.05
N LEU A 114 -8.42 -4.21 8.63
CA LEU A 114 -7.97 -5.50 9.13
C LEU A 114 -7.39 -5.39 10.54
N MET A 115 -6.63 -4.33 10.86
CA MET A 115 -5.96 -4.16 12.16
C MET A 115 -6.87 -3.83 13.34
N ASP A 116 -8.11 -3.37 13.09
CA ASP A 116 -9.17 -3.17 14.10
C ASP A 116 -8.71 -2.45 15.39
N THR A 117 -7.91 -1.39 15.24
CA THR A 117 -7.34 -0.56 16.33
C THR A 117 -8.36 0.36 17.02
N ARG A 118 -9.64 -0.02 17.00
CA ARG A 118 -10.78 0.72 17.53
C ARG A 118 -10.92 0.50 19.04
N LYS A 119 -10.44 1.45 19.85
CA LYS A 119 -10.55 1.39 21.32
C LYS A 119 -11.96 1.67 21.88
N ASP A 120 -12.82 2.41 21.17
CA ASP A 120 -14.00 3.07 21.79
C ASP A 120 -15.17 3.44 20.85
N ASN A 121 -15.26 2.86 19.65
CA ASN A 121 -16.17 3.29 18.56
C ASN A 121 -15.92 4.71 18.00
N ALA A 122 -14.79 5.37 18.30
CA ALA A 122 -14.33 6.47 17.46
C ALA A 122 -14.06 5.95 16.03
N LEU A 123 -14.33 6.79 15.02
CA LEU A 123 -14.13 6.43 13.62
C LEU A 123 -12.65 6.19 13.25
N PHE A 124 -11.71 6.69 14.06
CA PHE A 124 -10.28 6.64 13.81
C PHE A 124 -9.55 6.42 15.15
N GLY A 125 -8.95 5.24 15.33
CA GLY A 125 -8.20 4.84 16.53
C GLY A 125 -6.77 5.39 16.56
N GLU A 126 -5.98 4.95 17.53
CA GLU A 126 -4.56 5.31 17.67
C GLU A 126 -3.75 4.96 16.42
N ASP A 127 -2.69 5.74 16.15
CA ASP A 127 -1.82 5.58 14.97
C ASP A 127 -1.33 4.13 14.88
N SER A 128 -1.82 3.40 13.88
CA SER A 128 -1.51 1.97 13.74
C SER A 128 -0.07 1.71 13.25
N PHE A 129 0.66 2.78 12.91
CA PHE A 129 2.06 2.75 12.48
C PHE A 129 2.98 3.27 13.58
N ALA A 130 3.90 2.41 14.05
CA ALA A 130 4.99 2.81 14.92
C ALA A 130 6.14 3.50 14.16
N ASN A 131 6.25 3.27 12.85
CA ASN A 131 7.06 4.06 11.92
C ASN A 131 6.63 3.84 10.45
N ILE A 132 6.86 4.84 9.59
CA ILE A 132 6.59 4.77 8.14
C ILE A 132 7.85 5.17 7.37
N ASP A 133 8.41 4.25 6.59
CA ASP A 133 9.51 4.52 5.67
C ASP A 133 8.95 4.95 4.30
N LEU A 134 8.75 6.25 4.15
CA LEU A 134 8.21 6.84 2.92
C LEU A 134 9.17 6.69 1.74
N ALA A 135 10.49 6.68 1.98
CA ALA A 135 11.46 6.51 0.91
C ALA A 135 11.39 5.08 0.34
N ASP A 136 11.36 4.04 1.20
CA ASP A 136 11.22 2.68 0.71
C ASP A 136 9.82 2.39 0.13
N THR A 137 8.76 2.98 0.69
CA THR A 137 7.40 2.93 0.12
C THR A 137 7.37 3.48 -1.31
N ILE A 138 7.89 4.70 -1.54
CA ILE A 138 7.93 5.32 -2.88
C ILE A 138 8.85 4.53 -3.83
N LYS A 139 9.97 4.00 -3.34
CA LYS A 139 10.88 3.15 -4.13
C LYS A 139 10.22 1.89 -4.68
N GLN A 140 9.39 1.23 -3.86
CA GLN A 140 8.65 0.06 -4.30
C GLN A 140 7.61 0.43 -5.37
N TYR A 141 6.81 1.49 -5.16
CA TYR A 141 5.90 1.98 -6.18
C TYR A 141 6.61 2.41 -7.48
N TYR A 142 7.74 3.11 -7.38
CA TYR A 142 8.46 3.58 -8.55
C TYR A 142 9.05 2.43 -9.39
N LYS A 143 9.54 1.36 -8.77
CA LYS A 143 9.94 0.12 -9.47
C LYS A 143 8.81 -0.50 -10.30
N ILE A 144 7.57 -0.42 -9.83
CA ILE A 144 6.40 -0.92 -10.57
C ILE A 144 6.03 0.06 -11.69
N PHE A 145 6.02 1.36 -11.39
CA PHE A 145 5.77 2.42 -12.36
C PHE A 145 6.74 2.37 -13.55
N ASP A 146 8.04 2.21 -13.31
CA ASP A 146 9.08 2.11 -14.35
C ASP A 146 8.86 0.88 -15.26
N GLN A 147 8.43 -0.26 -14.69
CA GLN A 147 8.06 -1.46 -15.46
C GLN A 147 6.82 -1.25 -16.34
N ILE A 148 5.73 -0.68 -15.81
CA ILE A 148 4.48 -0.52 -16.59
C ILE A 148 4.56 0.62 -17.62
N SER A 149 5.35 1.66 -17.32
CA SER A 149 5.46 2.85 -18.17
C SER A 149 6.50 2.71 -19.29
N ALA A 150 7.28 1.62 -19.27
CA ALA A 150 8.28 1.28 -20.27
C ALA A 150 7.69 1.31 -21.70
N GLY A 151 8.24 2.17 -22.55
CA GLY A 151 7.80 2.35 -23.94
C GLY A 151 6.73 3.43 -24.14
N VAL A 152 6.16 3.99 -23.06
CA VAL A 152 5.28 5.18 -23.11
C VAL A 152 6.00 6.39 -22.53
N ILE A 153 6.53 6.26 -21.31
CA ILE A 153 7.40 7.26 -20.69
C ILE A 153 8.82 7.04 -21.19
N SER A 154 9.48 8.10 -21.65
CA SER A 154 10.81 8.03 -22.27
C SER A 154 11.79 8.99 -21.60
N LYS A 155 13.04 8.56 -21.44
CA LYS A 155 14.06 9.25 -20.61
C LYS A 155 14.44 10.66 -21.06
N GLY A 156 14.03 11.08 -22.26
CA GLY A 156 14.30 12.42 -22.81
C GLY A 156 13.06 13.27 -23.11
N LYS A 157 11.86 12.84 -22.68
CA LYS A 157 10.62 13.59 -22.87
C LYS A 157 10.10 14.10 -21.53
N GLU A 158 10.04 15.42 -21.40
CA GLU A 158 9.66 16.14 -20.18
C GLU A 158 8.15 16.23 -20.01
N PHE A 159 7.41 16.49 -21.10
CA PHE A 159 5.97 16.73 -21.10
C PHE A 159 5.23 15.75 -22.01
N TYR A 160 4.05 15.30 -21.56
CA TYR A 160 3.20 14.31 -22.19
C TYR A 160 1.81 14.88 -22.46
N SER A 161 1.21 14.54 -23.60
CA SER A 161 -0.12 15.01 -23.98
C SER A 161 -1.22 13.99 -23.64
N ASN A 162 -2.49 14.35 -23.83
CA ASN A 162 -3.61 13.43 -23.72
C ASN A 162 -3.46 12.20 -24.64
N GLU A 163 -2.89 12.36 -25.84
CA GLU A 163 -2.60 11.24 -26.74
C GLU A 163 -1.49 10.32 -26.22
N ASP A 164 -0.60 10.79 -25.36
CA ASP A 164 0.38 9.94 -24.68
C ASP A 164 -0.23 9.21 -23.48
N LEU A 165 -1.04 9.90 -22.68
CA LEU A 165 -1.80 9.27 -21.59
C LEU A 165 -2.73 8.18 -22.10
N ALA A 166 -3.33 8.35 -23.28
CA ALA A 166 -4.13 7.33 -23.94
C ALA A 166 -3.34 6.02 -24.18
N LYS A 167 -2.02 6.08 -24.38
CA LYS A 167 -1.13 4.91 -24.59
C LYS A 167 -0.67 4.25 -23.29
N MET A 168 -0.83 4.91 -22.13
CA MET A 168 -0.51 4.31 -20.83
C MET A 168 -1.35 3.04 -20.61
N PRO A 169 -0.82 1.99 -19.94
CA PRO A 169 -1.56 0.78 -19.64
C PRO A 169 -2.87 1.04 -18.89
N LYS A 170 -3.86 0.18 -19.12
CA LYS A 170 -5.15 0.15 -18.42
C LYS A 170 -5.16 -0.78 -17.21
N GLY A 171 -4.02 -1.41 -16.94
CA GLY A 171 -3.81 -2.34 -15.83
C GLY A 171 -2.66 -3.31 -16.11
N TYR A 172 -2.40 -4.16 -15.14
CA TYR A 172 -1.38 -5.20 -15.22
C TYR A 172 -1.70 -6.38 -14.31
N PHE A 173 -1.13 -7.54 -14.63
CA PHE A 173 -0.89 -8.60 -13.66
C PHE A 173 0.59 -8.65 -13.29
N SER A 174 0.85 -9.04 -12.05
CA SER A 174 2.19 -9.24 -11.51
C SER A 174 2.34 -10.59 -10.82
N LYS A 175 3.57 -10.89 -10.39
CA LYS A 175 3.89 -11.98 -9.47
C LYS A 175 4.86 -11.47 -8.40
N ASP A 176 5.11 -12.29 -7.39
CA ASP A 176 6.01 -11.97 -6.27
C ASP A 176 5.56 -10.75 -5.41
N LYS A 177 4.30 -10.31 -5.53
CA LYS A 177 3.62 -9.35 -4.62
C LYS A 177 3.13 -10.10 -3.38
N LYS A 178 3.74 -9.86 -2.22
CA LYS A 178 3.40 -10.52 -0.95
C LYS A 178 2.29 -9.75 -0.24
N ILE A 179 1.04 -10.20 -0.39
CA ILE A 179 -0.10 -9.72 0.40
C ILE A 179 -0.21 -10.61 1.64
N ASP A 180 0.19 -10.07 2.79
CA ASP A 180 0.38 -10.80 4.06
C ASP A 180 -0.86 -11.64 4.47
N TYR A 181 -2.05 -11.04 4.39
CA TYR A 181 -3.35 -11.72 4.57
C TYR A 181 -3.49 -12.97 3.68
N SER A 182 -3.27 -12.81 2.37
CA SER A 182 -3.48 -13.88 1.39
C SER A 182 -2.43 -14.99 1.54
N GLU A 183 -1.16 -14.63 1.67
CA GLU A 183 -0.03 -15.55 1.87
C GLU A 183 -0.21 -16.43 3.11
N TYR A 184 -0.62 -15.83 4.23
CA TYR A 184 -0.93 -16.55 5.46
C TYR A 184 -2.15 -17.47 5.32
N LEU A 185 -3.26 -16.98 4.75
CA LEU A 185 -4.44 -17.82 4.52
C LEU A 185 -4.19 -18.93 3.51
N MET A 186 -3.30 -18.73 2.53
CA MET A 186 -2.85 -19.78 1.63
C MET A 186 -1.98 -20.85 2.31
N GLY A 187 -1.42 -20.56 3.49
CA GLY A 187 -0.50 -21.46 4.20
C GLY A 187 0.91 -21.43 3.62
N ARG A 188 1.27 -20.36 2.90
CA ARG A 188 2.63 -20.08 2.43
C ARG A 188 3.50 -19.41 3.50
N MET A 189 2.86 -18.95 4.58
CA MET A 189 3.46 -18.23 5.70
C MET A 189 2.95 -18.78 7.05
N SER A 190 3.82 -18.75 8.06
CA SER A 190 3.50 -18.99 9.47
C SER A 190 2.89 -17.75 10.16
N SER A 191 2.44 -17.88 11.41
CA SER A 191 1.88 -16.75 12.18
C SER A 191 2.94 -15.74 12.63
N ASP A 192 4.18 -16.19 12.76
CA ASP A 192 5.24 -15.40 13.39
C ASP A 192 5.86 -14.41 12.39
N GLU A 193 5.73 -14.73 11.09
CA GLU A 193 6.11 -13.90 9.93
C GLU A 193 5.08 -12.83 9.56
N LEU A 194 3.86 -12.87 10.14
CA LEU A 194 2.82 -11.88 9.90
C LEU A 194 3.30 -10.50 10.36
N ASP A 195 3.28 -9.51 9.48
CA ASP A 195 3.67 -8.13 9.76
C ASP A 195 2.55 -7.09 9.48
N GLY A 196 1.43 -7.53 8.89
CA GLY A 196 0.26 -6.68 8.63
C GLY A 196 0.35 -5.82 7.38
N LEU A 197 1.43 -5.91 6.61
CA LEU A 197 1.71 -4.99 5.50
C LEU A 197 1.94 -5.74 4.19
N THR A 198 1.74 -5.05 3.07
CA THR A 198 2.05 -5.61 1.74
C THR A 198 3.52 -5.33 1.39
N ASP A 199 4.27 -6.35 0.99
CA ASP A 199 5.61 -6.21 0.42
C ASP A 199 5.53 -6.30 -1.11
N ARG A 200 6.06 -5.28 -1.79
CA ARG A 200 6.15 -5.18 -3.26
C ARG A 200 7.60 -5.09 -3.75
N SER A 201 8.58 -5.23 -2.85
CA SER A 201 10.01 -5.04 -3.13
C SER A 201 10.55 -5.97 -4.23
N ASN A 202 9.93 -7.14 -4.37
CA ASN A 202 10.22 -8.20 -5.33
C ASN A 202 9.20 -8.33 -6.46
N GLU A 203 8.13 -7.52 -6.48
CA GLU A 203 7.02 -7.67 -7.43
C GLU A 203 7.46 -7.38 -8.88
N LYS A 204 7.05 -8.27 -9.79
CA LYS A 204 7.42 -8.24 -11.22
C LYS A 204 6.16 -8.22 -12.08
N ILE A 205 6.11 -7.29 -13.02
CA ILE A 205 5.03 -7.22 -14.01
C ILE A 205 5.15 -8.40 -14.97
N THR A 206 4.06 -9.13 -15.15
CA THR A 206 4.00 -10.31 -16.04
C THR A 206 3.11 -10.05 -17.25
N HIS A 207 2.10 -9.19 -17.12
CA HIS A 207 1.15 -8.85 -18.19
C HIS A 207 0.81 -7.35 -18.14
N ILE A 208 0.63 -6.72 -19.30
CA ILE A 208 0.28 -5.30 -19.45
C ILE A 208 -0.96 -5.18 -20.33
N PHE A 209 -2.01 -4.55 -19.82
CA PHE A 209 -3.26 -4.33 -20.54
C PHE A 209 -3.13 -3.02 -21.33
N ARG A 210 -3.09 -3.10 -22.65
CA ARG A 210 -2.79 -1.93 -23.51
C ARG A 210 -4.07 -1.27 -24.00
N THR A 211 -5.16 -2.02 -24.08
CA THR A 211 -6.48 -1.57 -24.53
C THR A 211 -7.51 -1.70 -23.40
N ALA A 212 -8.67 -1.05 -23.57
CA ALA A 212 -9.80 -1.24 -22.67
C ALA A 212 -10.29 -2.71 -22.68
N GLN A 213 -10.28 -3.37 -23.86
CA GLN A 213 -10.66 -4.78 -23.98
C GLN A 213 -9.72 -5.69 -23.17
N ASP A 214 -8.41 -5.46 -23.20
CA ASP A 214 -7.46 -6.24 -22.38
C ASP A 214 -7.78 -6.12 -20.88
N ALA A 215 -8.18 -4.93 -20.41
CA ALA A 215 -8.58 -4.72 -19.02
C ALA A 215 -9.95 -5.33 -18.69
N GLU A 216 -10.94 -5.24 -19.58
CA GLU A 216 -12.23 -5.92 -19.40
C GLU A 216 -12.07 -7.45 -19.34
N ASP A 217 -11.25 -8.01 -20.23
CA ASP A 217 -10.95 -9.45 -20.25
C ASP A 217 -10.21 -9.86 -18.98
N ALA A 218 -9.22 -9.07 -18.53
CA ALA A 218 -8.48 -9.30 -17.30
C ALA A 218 -9.36 -9.25 -16.05
N HIS A 219 -10.33 -8.33 -16.01
CA HIS A 219 -11.27 -8.20 -14.88
C HIS A 219 -12.19 -9.41 -14.78
N ARG A 220 -12.81 -9.82 -15.91
CA ARG A 220 -13.61 -11.05 -15.97
C ARG A 220 -12.80 -12.29 -15.58
N LEU A 221 -11.56 -12.37 -16.06
CA LEU A 221 -10.67 -13.48 -15.73
C LEU A 221 -10.32 -13.52 -14.24
N TRP A 222 -10.12 -12.36 -13.61
CA TRP A 222 -9.88 -12.27 -12.17
C TRP A 222 -11.09 -12.74 -11.36
N ASP A 223 -12.31 -12.33 -11.74
CA ASP A 223 -13.55 -12.78 -11.12
C ASP A 223 -13.73 -14.31 -11.27
N ASP A 224 -13.64 -14.83 -12.49
CA ASP A 224 -13.79 -16.27 -12.81
C ASP A 224 -12.75 -17.14 -12.07
N LEU A 225 -11.51 -16.66 -11.91
CA LEU A 225 -10.44 -17.35 -11.18
C LEU A 225 -10.65 -17.28 -9.66
N SER A 226 -11.08 -16.12 -9.14
CA SER A 226 -11.44 -15.95 -7.73
C SER A 226 -12.54 -16.92 -7.32
N ASP A 227 -13.52 -17.14 -8.20
CA ASP A 227 -14.63 -18.06 -7.97
C ASP A 227 -14.18 -19.54 -7.79
N ILE A 228 -12.99 -19.90 -8.30
CA ILE A 228 -12.36 -21.21 -8.08
C ILE A 228 -11.16 -21.18 -7.10
N ASN A 229 -10.96 -20.06 -6.39
CA ASN A 229 -9.87 -19.81 -5.43
C ASN A 229 -8.47 -19.86 -6.07
N VAL A 230 -8.37 -19.37 -7.30
CA VAL A 230 -7.09 -19.03 -7.95
C VAL A 230 -6.90 -17.51 -7.80
N GLU A 231 -5.87 -17.13 -7.06
CA GLU A 231 -5.55 -15.72 -6.78
C GLU A 231 -4.85 -15.07 -7.98
N VAL A 232 -5.13 -13.78 -8.18
CA VAL A 232 -4.49 -12.96 -9.23
C VAL A 232 -3.99 -11.66 -8.60
N ASN A 233 -2.69 -11.41 -8.71
CA ASN A 233 -2.12 -10.12 -8.34
C ASN A 233 -2.35 -9.13 -9.49
N GLY A 234 -3.55 -8.56 -9.56
CA GLY A 234 -3.95 -7.59 -10.59
C GLY A 234 -4.25 -6.21 -10.06
N ASN A 235 -3.96 -5.19 -10.86
CA ASN A 235 -4.32 -3.80 -10.56
C ASN A 235 -4.77 -3.13 -11.87
N PHE A 236 -5.81 -2.31 -11.79
CA PHE A 236 -6.40 -1.60 -12.94
C PHE A 236 -6.04 -0.12 -12.85
N LEU A 237 -5.75 0.48 -13.99
CA LEU A 237 -5.16 1.81 -14.06
C LEU A 237 -5.98 2.71 -14.98
N ASP A 238 -6.37 3.87 -14.47
CA ASP A 238 -6.82 4.99 -15.29
C ASP A 238 -5.82 6.15 -15.22
N PHE A 239 -5.46 6.65 -16.40
CA PHE A 239 -4.62 7.83 -16.60
C PHE A 239 -5.39 8.91 -17.37
N SER A 240 -6.72 8.89 -17.31
CA SER A 240 -7.57 9.94 -17.87
C SER A 240 -7.23 11.33 -17.27
N PRO A 241 -7.53 12.43 -17.99
CA PRO A 241 -7.33 13.78 -17.47
C PRO A 241 -8.06 14.02 -16.14
N GLU A 242 -9.17 13.33 -15.87
CA GLU A 242 -9.91 13.42 -14.61
C GLU A 242 -9.08 12.92 -13.41
N VAL A 243 -8.39 11.78 -13.57
CA VAL A 243 -7.44 11.27 -12.57
C VAL A 243 -6.26 12.24 -12.40
N MET A 244 -5.86 12.96 -13.45
CA MET A 244 -4.74 13.92 -13.40
C MET A 244 -5.06 15.22 -12.67
N THR A 245 -6.31 15.71 -12.66
CA THR A 245 -6.63 17.04 -12.12
C THR A 245 -7.26 17.01 -10.72
N THR A 246 -8.34 16.28 -10.48
CA THR A 246 -9.10 16.36 -9.20
C THR A 246 -9.98 15.14 -8.91
N GLU A 247 -10.13 14.77 -7.64
CA GLU A 247 -11.26 14.01 -7.05
C GLU A 247 -11.84 12.75 -7.77
N HIS A 248 -11.13 12.12 -8.69
CA HIS A 248 -11.60 10.86 -9.28
C HIS A 248 -11.68 9.72 -8.25
N THR A 249 -12.88 9.18 -8.05
CA THR A 249 -13.21 7.99 -7.26
C THR A 249 -13.05 6.75 -8.14
N ILE A 250 -12.06 5.88 -7.86
CA ILE A 250 -11.75 4.74 -8.74
C ILE A 250 -12.89 3.70 -8.65
N PRO A 251 -13.67 3.46 -9.73
CA PRO A 251 -14.94 2.71 -9.62
C PRO A 251 -14.77 1.24 -9.20
N TYR A 252 -13.60 0.66 -9.45
CA TYR A 252 -13.32 -0.76 -9.29
C TYR A 252 -12.80 -1.16 -7.90
N MET A 253 -12.70 -0.21 -6.97
CA MET A 253 -12.23 -0.47 -5.60
C MET A 253 -13.36 -0.31 -4.60
N TRP A 254 -13.67 -1.37 -3.84
CA TRP A 254 -14.76 -1.33 -2.83
C TRP A 254 -14.63 -0.17 -1.84
N VAL A 255 -13.41 0.18 -1.43
CA VAL A 255 -13.11 1.30 -0.53
C VAL A 255 -13.43 2.69 -1.11
N SER A 256 -13.45 2.88 -2.43
CA SER A 256 -13.72 4.19 -3.04
C SER A 256 -15.16 4.63 -2.84
N SER A 257 -16.10 3.67 -2.86
CA SER A 257 -17.53 3.89 -2.59
C SER A 257 -17.83 4.45 -1.18
N ALA A 258 -16.87 4.34 -0.26
CA ALA A 258 -16.98 4.86 1.10
C ALA A 258 -16.28 6.23 1.29
N GLY A 259 -15.70 6.81 0.23
CA GLY A 259 -15.11 8.15 0.24
C GLY A 259 -13.71 8.26 0.85
N TYR A 260 -13.03 7.13 1.08
CA TYR A 260 -11.73 7.08 1.77
C TYR A 260 -10.50 7.07 0.85
N ASP A 261 -10.67 7.33 -0.44
CA ASP A 261 -9.61 7.27 -1.44
C ASP A 261 -8.35 8.09 -1.06
N PHE A 262 -7.19 7.62 -1.52
CA PHE A 262 -5.97 8.40 -1.51
C PHE A 262 -6.07 9.58 -2.49
N LYS A 263 -6.22 10.79 -1.92
CA LYS A 263 -6.42 12.05 -2.64
C LYS A 263 -5.22 13.00 -2.42
N PRO A 264 -4.08 12.79 -3.09
CA PRO A 264 -2.98 13.76 -3.09
C PRO A 264 -3.38 15.03 -3.84
N ASP A 265 -2.77 16.16 -3.46
CA ASP A 265 -2.85 17.39 -4.24
C ASP A 265 -2.07 17.22 -5.56
N MET A 266 -2.78 17.33 -6.68
CA MET A 266 -2.20 17.23 -8.03
C MET A 266 -1.73 18.59 -8.56
N SER A 267 -2.27 19.70 -8.03
CA SER A 267 -2.08 21.04 -8.60
C SER A 267 -0.63 21.55 -8.50
N VAL A 268 0.13 21.04 -7.53
CA VAL A 268 1.57 21.28 -7.39
C VAL A 268 2.40 20.75 -8.56
N TYR A 269 1.85 19.86 -9.39
CA TYR A 269 2.52 19.30 -10.57
C TYR A 269 2.06 19.91 -11.90
N ASP A 270 1.05 20.79 -11.89
CA ASP A 270 0.44 21.33 -13.11
C ASP A 270 1.44 22.15 -13.94
N ASN A 271 1.38 21.98 -15.26
CA ASN A 271 2.24 22.67 -16.21
C ASN A 271 1.50 22.96 -17.53
N GLU A 272 1.65 24.18 -18.04
CA GLU A 272 1.01 24.63 -19.29
C GLU A 272 1.45 23.84 -20.54
N GLN A 273 2.61 23.17 -20.49
CA GLN A 273 3.18 22.42 -21.62
C GLN A 273 2.68 20.96 -21.69
N GLY A 274 2.00 20.46 -20.66
CA GLY A 274 1.50 19.09 -20.56
C GLY A 274 1.92 18.38 -19.28
N TYR A 275 1.54 17.12 -19.14
CA TYR A 275 1.76 16.33 -17.92
C TYR A 275 3.23 15.96 -17.76
N THR A 276 3.77 16.04 -16.55
CA THR A 276 5.14 15.60 -16.21
C THR A 276 5.19 14.11 -15.90
N LYS A 277 6.37 13.47 -16.00
CA LYS A 277 6.57 12.06 -15.56
C LYS A 277 6.19 11.88 -14.08
N GLU A 278 6.41 12.92 -13.27
CA GLU A 278 6.03 13.01 -11.86
C GLU A 278 4.51 13.03 -11.65
N GLN A 279 3.78 13.88 -12.37
CA GLN A 279 2.31 13.95 -12.28
C GLN A 279 1.68 12.59 -12.65
N ILE A 280 2.21 11.92 -13.67
CA ILE A 280 1.76 10.58 -14.11
C ILE A 280 2.11 9.52 -13.05
N PHE A 281 3.26 9.62 -12.37
CA PHE A 281 3.58 8.75 -11.23
C PHE A 281 2.64 8.96 -10.04
N VAL A 282 2.27 10.20 -9.71
CA VAL A 282 1.29 10.45 -8.63
C VAL A 282 -0.12 9.97 -9.02
N ALA A 283 -0.50 10.07 -10.30
CA ALA A 283 -1.70 9.41 -10.81
C ALA A 283 -1.64 7.88 -10.68
N PHE A 284 -0.48 7.25 -10.91
CA PHE A 284 -0.28 5.83 -10.61
C PHE A 284 -0.44 5.54 -9.11
N LEU A 285 0.13 6.36 -8.21
CA LEU A 285 -0.08 6.21 -6.76
C LEU A 285 -1.57 6.31 -6.36
N LYS A 286 -2.36 7.18 -7.02
CA LYS A 286 -3.83 7.24 -6.85
C LYS A 286 -4.49 5.91 -7.19
N ASN A 287 -4.18 5.35 -8.36
CA ASN A 287 -4.71 4.04 -8.78
C ASN A 287 -4.37 2.91 -7.79
N GLU A 288 -3.21 2.98 -7.17
CA GLU A 288 -2.74 2.00 -6.19
C GLU A 288 -3.06 2.37 -4.72
N GLN A 289 -3.90 3.38 -4.49
CA GLN A 289 -4.35 3.92 -3.19
C GLN A 289 -3.22 4.39 -2.24
N GLY A 290 -1.99 4.62 -2.72
CA GLY A 290 -0.89 5.17 -1.92
C GLY A 290 -0.67 4.48 -0.57
N LEU A 291 -0.91 3.17 -0.49
CA LEU A 291 -0.78 2.40 0.76
C LEU A 291 0.68 2.35 1.24
N VAL A 292 0.88 2.41 2.55
CA VAL A 292 2.20 2.21 3.16
C VAL A 292 2.61 0.75 3.02
N LEU A 293 3.85 0.52 2.59
CA LEU A 293 4.38 -0.80 2.26
C LEU A 293 5.36 -1.31 3.31
N GLN A 294 5.42 -2.63 3.41
CA GLN A 294 6.40 -3.37 4.19
C GLN A 294 7.79 -3.12 3.60
N GLY A 295 8.77 -2.73 4.41
CA GLY A 295 10.13 -2.46 3.94
C GLY A 295 10.83 -1.33 4.71
N GLY A 296 12.13 -1.20 4.47
CA GLY A 296 12.98 -0.21 5.15
C GLY A 296 12.85 -0.26 6.67
N THR A 297 12.39 0.84 7.26
CA THR A 297 12.09 0.97 8.69
C THR A 297 10.60 0.97 9.02
N THR A 298 9.69 0.74 8.05
CA THR A 298 8.24 0.71 8.27
C THR A 298 7.85 -0.40 9.24
N ARG A 299 7.01 -0.09 10.22
CA ARG A 299 6.38 -1.08 11.10
C ARG A 299 5.09 -0.56 11.70
N ILE A 300 4.13 -1.46 11.90
CA ILE A 300 2.93 -1.19 12.69
C ILE A 300 3.23 -1.26 14.20
N THR A 301 2.31 -0.81 15.04
CA THR A 301 2.45 -0.94 16.50
C THR A 301 2.26 -2.39 16.95
N ASP A 302 2.84 -2.77 18.09
CA ASP A 302 2.74 -4.13 18.61
C ASP A 302 1.27 -4.47 18.96
N GLU A 303 0.48 -3.48 19.39
CA GLU A 303 -0.96 -3.60 19.63
C GLU A 303 -1.74 -3.86 18.33
N ALA A 304 -1.49 -3.09 17.27
CA ALA A 304 -2.13 -3.27 15.97
C ALA A 304 -1.79 -4.63 15.35
N LEU A 305 -0.52 -5.04 15.50
CA LEU A 305 -0.03 -6.33 15.04
C LEU A 305 -0.69 -7.50 15.77
N SER A 306 -0.87 -7.40 17.09
CA SER A 306 -1.55 -8.43 17.88
C SER A 306 -2.99 -8.63 17.39
N VAL A 307 -3.76 -7.56 17.25
CA VAL A 307 -5.17 -7.63 16.82
C VAL A 307 -5.30 -8.19 15.41
N TYR A 308 -4.43 -7.76 14.50
CA TYR A 308 -4.37 -8.28 13.13
C TYR A 308 -4.02 -9.78 13.09
N ARG A 309 -3.01 -10.21 13.86
CA ARG A 309 -2.60 -11.62 13.97
C ARG A 309 -3.74 -12.48 14.53
N ASP A 310 -4.38 -12.07 15.62
CA ASP A 310 -5.48 -12.80 16.24
C ASP A 310 -6.66 -12.98 15.27
N LYS A 311 -7.06 -11.91 14.58
CA LYS A 311 -8.11 -11.94 13.55
C LYS A 311 -7.78 -12.87 12.40
N LEU A 312 -6.52 -12.90 11.95
CA LEU A 312 -6.05 -13.81 10.91
C LEU A 312 -5.99 -15.27 11.37
N ILE A 313 -5.51 -15.53 12.58
CA ILE A 313 -5.46 -16.87 13.17
C ILE A 313 -6.87 -17.45 13.27
N LEU A 314 -7.83 -16.69 13.79
CA LEU A 314 -9.24 -17.08 13.84
C LEU A 314 -9.80 -17.33 12.43
N THR A 315 -9.60 -16.40 11.49
CA THR A 315 -10.03 -16.56 10.09
C THR A 315 -9.43 -17.81 9.44
N LYS A 316 -8.17 -18.16 9.76
CA LYS A 316 -7.50 -19.37 9.24
C LYS A 316 -8.00 -20.63 9.92
N GLN A 317 -8.31 -20.60 11.21
CA GLN A 317 -8.94 -21.72 11.94
C GLN A 317 -10.31 -22.04 11.32
N ASP A 318 -11.20 -21.04 11.19
CA ASP A 318 -12.52 -21.17 10.55
C ASP A 318 -12.44 -21.73 9.11
N ARG A 319 -11.40 -21.34 8.35
CA ARG A 319 -11.17 -21.81 6.97
C ARG A 319 -10.40 -23.13 6.86
N SER A 320 -9.72 -23.58 7.92
CA SER A 320 -8.78 -24.71 7.87
C SER A 320 -9.47 -26.05 7.60
N GLU A 321 -10.73 -26.18 8.04
CA GLU A 321 -11.53 -27.40 7.89
C GLU A 321 -11.99 -27.66 6.45
N ILE A 322 -12.12 -26.60 5.64
CA ILE A 322 -12.75 -26.68 4.31
C ILE A 322 -11.76 -27.19 3.25
N GLY A 323 -10.45 -27.06 3.48
CA GLY A 323 -9.43 -27.57 2.56
C GLY A 323 -9.58 -27.02 1.14
N ILE A 324 -9.86 -25.73 1.00
CA ILE A 324 -10.02 -25.05 -0.28
C ILE A 324 -8.70 -25.10 -1.08
N PRO A 325 -8.72 -25.45 -2.39
CA PRO A 325 -7.52 -25.40 -3.23
C PRO A 325 -7.01 -23.97 -3.35
N LYS A 326 -5.68 -23.80 -3.40
CA LYS A 326 -5.00 -22.51 -3.41
C LYS A 326 -3.90 -22.53 -4.45
N ALA A 327 -3.95 -21.59 -5.39
CA ALA A 327 -2.95 -21.36 -6.42
C ALA A 327 -2.95 -19.88 -6.81
N TYR A 328 -1.82 -19.40 -7.34
CA TYR A 328 -1.83 -18.17 -8.14
C TYR A 328 -1.99 -18.50 -9.63
N TYR A 329 -2.52 -17.54 -10.39
CA TYR A 329 -2.65 -17.60 -11.85
C TYR A 329 -1.36 -18.03 -12.57
N ASP A 330 -0.19 -17.53 -12.16
CA ASP A 330 1.10 -17.90 -12.78
C ASP A 330 1.51 -19.35 -12.48
N GLU A 331 1.06 -19.92 -11.36
CA GLU A 331 1.25 -21.34 -11.03
C GLU A 331 0.36 -22.26 -11.87
N ILE A 332 -0.80 -21.78 -12.32
CA ILE A 332 -1.67 -22.48 -13.27
C ILE A 332 -1.06 -22.43 -14.67
N LEU A 333 -0.68 -21.24 -15.15
CA LEU A 333 -0.03 -21.06 -16.46
C LEU A 333 1.25 -21.88 -16.61
N SER A 334 2.08 -21.94 -15.56
CA SER A 334 3.34 -22.71 -15.56
C SER A 334 3.16 -24.22 -15.34
N GLY A 335 1.94 -24.70 -15.09
CA GLY A 335 1.67 -26.11 -14.77
C GLY A 335 2.20 -26.56 -13.40
N LYS A 336 2.67 -25.63 -12.54
CA LYS A 336 3.04 -25.90 -11.15
C LYS A 336 1.84 -26.36 -10.31
N LYS A 337 0.63 -25.99 -10.73
CA LYS A 337 -0.66 -26.41 -10.17
C LYS A 337 -1.56 -26.90 -11.31
N ASP A 338 -2.10 -28.12 -11.20
CA ASP A 338 -3.07 -28.61 -12.18
C ASP A 338 -4.45 -27.98 -11.92
N LEU A 339 -4.96 -27.22 -12.89
CA LEU A 339 -6.30 -26.63 -12.87
C LEU A 339 -7.39 -27.68 -12.71
N LYS A 340 -7.21 -28.88 -13.28
CA LYS A 340 -8.16 -29.99 -13.19
C LYS A 340 -8.36 -30.45 -11.74
N ASP A 341 -7.28 -30.58 -10.98
CA ASP A 341 -7.34 -30.97 -9.57
C ASP A 341 -8.02 -29.90 -8.70
N ILE A 342 -7.81 -28.62 -9.03
CA ILE A 342 -8.49 -27.48 -8.39
C ILE A 342 -9.99 -27.56 -8.69
N LEU A 343 -10.39 -27.68 -9.95
CA LEU A 343 -11.79 -27.79 -10.37
C LEU A 343 -12.48 -29.02 -9.74
N ALA A 344 -11.84 -30.19 -9.75
CA ALA A 344 -12.36 -31.40 -9.09
C ALA A 344 -12.67 -31.15 -7.60
N ARG A 345 -11.77 -30.44 -6.91
CA ARG A 345 -11.89 -30.14 -5.50
C ARG A 345 -12.96 -29.08 -5.22
N ILE A 346 -13.07 -28.03 -6.04
CA ILE A 346 -14.15 -27.03 -5.95
C ILE A 346 -15.51 -27.66 -6.17
N LEU A 347 -15.68 -28.51 -7.20
CA LEU A 347 -16.93 -29.23 -7.45
C LEU A 347 -17.35 -30.08 -6.24
N LYS A 348 -16.40 -30.85 -5.69
CA LYS A 348 -16.64 -31.67 -4.48
C LYS A 348 -17.02 -30.82 -3.26
N LEU A 349 -16.31 -29.70 -3.02
CA LEU A 349 -16.55 -28.84 -1.86
C LEU A 349 -17.88 -28.07 -1.94
N ARG A 350 -18.28 -27.65 -3.14
CA ARG A 350 -19.54 -26.93 -3.37
C ARG A 350 -20.73 -27.86 -3.66
N ASN A 351 -20.53 -29.18 -3.63
CA ASN A 351 -21.53 -30.20 -4.02
C ASN A 351 -22.16 -29.91 -5.40
N LEU A 352 -21.30 -29.64 -6.39
CA LEU A 352 -21.67 -29.32 -7.76
C LEU A 352 -21.35 -30.49 -8.70
N GLU A 353 -22.21 -30.71 -9.67
CA GLU A 353 -22.00 -31.66 -10.77
C GLU A 353 -21.79 -30.93 -12.09
N LEU A 354 -21.00 -31.51 -12.99
CA LEU A 354 -20.88 -31.04 -14.36
C LEU A 354 -22.16 -31.34 -15.16
N LYS A 355 -22.43 -30.55 -16.21
CA LYS A 355 -23.51 -30.87 -17.14
C LYS A 355 -23.19 -32.18 -17.88
N LYS A 356 -24.23 -32.92 -18.28
CA LYS A 356 -24.10 -34.29 -18.86
C LYS A 356 -23.22 -34.38 -20.10
N ASP A 357 -23.04 -33.28 -20.81
CA ASP A 357 -22.22 -33.11 -22.01
C ASP A 357 -20.79 -32.60 -21.73
N GLN A 358 -20.44 -32.38 -20.47
CA GLN A 358 -19.16 -31.80 -20.05
C GLN A 358 -18.31 -32.80 -19.26
N THR A 359 -17.03 -32.89 -19.60
CA THR A 359 -16.02 -33.62 -18.82
C THR A 359 -15.14 -32.62 -18.07
N LEU A 360 -14.56 -33.04 -16.95
CA LEU A 360 -13.65 -32.21 -16.18
C LEU A 360 -12.40 -31.83 -16.99
N GLU A 361 -11.84 -32.79 -17.75
CA GLU A 361 -10.73 -32.56 -18.67
C GLU A 361 -11.08 -31.51 -19.74
N GLY A 362 -12.28 -31.59 -20.31
CA GLY A 362 -12.75 -30.66 -21.33
C GLY A 362 -13.04 -29.26 -20.79
N LEU A 363 -13.48 -29.14 -19.53
CA LEU A 363 -13.64 -27.85 -18.86
C LEU A 363 -12.28 -27.23 -18.53
N ALA A 364 -11.37 -28.00 -17.93
CA ALA A 364 -10.01 -27.55 -17.61
C ALA A 364 -9.26 -27.10 -18.88
N SER A 365 -9.35 -27.87 -19.97
CA SER A 365 -8.73 -27.51 -21.26
C SER A 365 -9.26 -26.19 -21.79
N LYS A 366 -10.59 -25.99 -21.84
CA LYS A 366 -11.20 -24.74 -22.32
C LYS A 366 -10.79 -23.52 -21.50
N ILE A 367 -10.71 -23.64 -20.18
CA ILE A 367 -10.24 -22.55 -19.34
C ILE A 367 -8.76 -22.28 -19.63
N MET A 368 -7.91 -23.32 -19.67
CA MET A 368 -6.48 -23.17 -20.02
C MET A 368 -6.25 -22.54 -21.39
N ASP A 369 -7.10 -22.80 -22.38
CA ASP A 369 -7.01 -22.17 -23.70
C ASP A 369 -7.30 -20.67 -23.61
N VAL A 370 -8.32 -20.25 -22.85
CA VAL A 370 -8.58 -18.83 -22.54
C VAL A 370 -7.42 -18.19 -21.76
N LEU A 371 -6.85 -18.90 -20.77
CA LEU A 371 -5.70 -18.39 -20.00
C LEU A 371 -4.48 -18.13 -20.91
N LYS A 372 -4.23 -19.02 -21.88
CA LYS A 372 -3.11 -18.92 -22.83
C LYS A 372 -3.34 -17.83 -23.87
N GLU A 373 -4.54 -17.72 -24.44
CA GLU A 373 -4.87 -16.65 -25.38
C GLU A 373 -4.69 -15.26 -24.74
N PHE A 374 -5.05 -15.15 -23.46
CA PHE A 374 -4.81 -13.95 -22.67
C PHE A 374 -3.32 -13.71 -22.38
N ASP A 375 -2.56 -14.74 -21.98
CA ASP A 375 -1.11 -14.68 -21.77
C ASP A 375 -0.40 -14.22 -23.06
N GLU A 376 -0.58 -14.92 -24.18
CA GLU A 376 0.07 -14.62 -25.47
C GLU A 376 -0.15 -13.17 -25.95
N ARG A 377 -1.35 -12.61 -25.69
CA ARG A 377 -1.72 -11.24 -26.05
C ARG A 377 -1.14 -10.19 -25.11
N THR A 378 -1.17 -10.42 -23.79
CA THR A 378 -0.92 -9.37 -22.79
C THR A 378 0.45 -9.46 -22.10
N LYS A 379 1.13 -10.62 -22.15
CA LYS A 379 2.41 -10.88 -21.47
C LYS A 379 3.46 -9.81 -21.78
N THR A 380 4.25 -9.45 -20.79
CA THR A 380 5.47 -8.67 -20.98
C THR A 380 6.45 -9.49 -21.83
N ARG A 381 6.75 -9.00 -23.02
CA ARG A 381 7.91 -9.47 -23.79
C ARG A 381 9.15 -8.90 -23.12
N GLU A 382 10.18 -9.72 -22.92
CA GLU A 382 11.51 -9.20 -22.56
C GLU A 382 11.94 -8.22 -23.67
N LEU A 383 12.37 -7.01 -23.27
CA LEU A 383 12.80 -5.92 -24.15
C LEU A 383 14.28 -6.04 -24.52
#